data_AF-A0AAV7V3Y1-F1
#
_entry.id   AF-A0AAV7V3Y1-F1
#
_cell.length_a   1.000
_cell.length_b   1.000
_cell.length_c   1.000
_cell.angle_alpha   90.00
_cell.angle_beta   90.00
_cell.angle_gamma   90.00
#
_symmetry.space_group_name_H-M   'P 1'
#
loop_
_entity.id
_entity.type
_entity.pdbx_description
1 polymer ?
#
loop_
_entity_poly.entity_id
_entity_poly.type
_entity_poly.pdbx_seq_one_letter_code
_entity_poly.pdbx_strand_id
1 'polypeptide(L)'
;MEERHVIVTYRFDRATIQELCTQFEPDLMSPIRHPTGIPPDVQVLSVVHFLASGSFQTTVAMASGISQPMFSNVLSRVLSALLKHVRRYIIFPELADLPTVKGDFYALGHIPNVIGAIDGTHVALVPPAGMNRSTGTGRVIIR
;
A
#
# COMPACT_ATOMS: atom_id res chain seq x y z
N MET A 1 20.34 10.25 2.48
CA MET A 1 19.30 9.63 3.33
C MET A 1 19.71 8.19 3.56
N GLU A 2 19.85 7.77 4.81
CA GLU A 2 20.21 6.40 5.21
C GLU A 2 19.09 5.41 4.81
N GLU A 3 19.45 4.17 4.47
CA GLU A 3 18.51 3.16 3.95
C GLU A 3 17.35 2.87 4.91
N ARG A 4 17.63 2.83 6.21
CA ARG A 4 16.61 2.65 7.26
C ARG A 4 15.52 3.71 7.18
N HIS A 5 15.90 4.96 6.93
CA HIS A 5 14.94 6.04 6.80
C HIS A 5 14.06 5.84 5.55
N VAL A 6 14.63 5.35 4.44
CA VAL A 6 13.87 5.06 3.20
C VAL A 6 12.81 4.00 3.46
N ILE A 7 13.19 2.89 4.09
CA ILE A 7 12.27 1.79 4.39
C ILE A 7 11.14 2.27 5.32
N VAL A 8 11.44 3.08 6.34
CA VAL A 8 10.41 3.61 7.25
C VAL A 8 9.46 4.56 6.53
N THR A 9 9.97 5.44 5.67
CA THR A 9 9.17 6.47 4.98
C THR A 9 8.33 5.92 3.82
N TYR A 10 8.86 4.94 3.08
CA TYR A 10 8.29 4.47 1.83
C TYR A 10 7.86 3.00 1.85
N ARG A 11 8.18 2.24 2.92
CA ARG A 11 7.95 0.78 3.04
C ARG A 11 8.65 -0.08 1.99
N PHE A 12 9.58 0.52 1.25
CA PHE A 12 10.42 -0.12 0.26
C PHE A 12 11.87 0.30 0.44
N ASP A 13 12.79 -0.56 0.03
CA ASP A 13 14.20 -0.18 -0.12
C ASP A 13 14.40 0.70 -1.36
N ARG A 14 15.58 1.32 -1.46
CA ARG A 14 15.93 2.20 -2.57
C ARG A 14 15.90 1.49 -3.92
N ALA A 15 16.34 0.23 -3.97
CA ALA A 15 16.43 -0.54 -5.20
C ALA A 15 15.04 -0.79 -5.79
N THR A 16 14.08 -1.18 -4.95
CA THR A 16 12.68 -1.39 -5.33
C THR A 16 12.04 -0.09 -5.80
N ILE A 17 12.29 1.04 -5.12
CA ILE A 17 11.77 2.34 -5.55
C ILE A 17 12.33 2.72 -6.92
N GLN A 18 13.63 2.53 -7.15
CA GLN A 18 14.25 2.78 -8.46
C GLN A 18 13.65 1.90 -9.54
N GLU A 19 13.43 0.63 -9.24
CA GLU A 19 12.77 -0.31 -10.15
C GLU A 19 11.35 0.16 -10.52
N LEU A 20 10.54 0.57 -9.54
CA LEU A 20 9.20 1.11 -9.78
C LEU A 20 9.24 2.37 -10.64
N CYS A 21 10.18 3.28 -10.39
CA CYS A 21 10.38 4.47 -11.22
C CYS A 21 10.66 4.10 -12.67
N THR A 22 11.59 3.18 -12.92
CA THR A 22 11.92 2.71 -14.29
C THR A 22 10.74 1.99 -14.94
N GLN A 23 10.02 1.16 -14.19
CA GLN A 23 8.86 0.43 -14.73
C GLN A 23 7.71 1.36 -15.13
N PHE A 24 7.45 2.42 -14.35
CA PHE A 24 6.32 3.32 -14.58
C PHE A 24 6.67 4.52 -15.46
N GLU A 25 7.96 4.80 -15.69
CA GLU A 25 8.42 5.92 -16.51
C GLU A 25 7.70 6.03 -17.87
N PRO A 26 7.51 4.95 -18.67
CA PRO A 26 6.83 5.04 -19.96
C PRO A 26 5.37 5.53 -19.86
N ASP A 27 4.70 5.24 -18.75
CA ASP A 27 3.31 5.65 -18.50
C ASP A 27 3.21 7.07 -17.91
N LEU A 28 4.26 7.51 -17.22
CA LEU A 28 4.33 8.81 -16.56
C LEU A 28 4.92 9.92 -17.46
N MET A 29 5.71 9.53 -18.46
CA MET A 29 6.27 10.39 -19.51
C MET A 29 5.34 10.43 -20.75
N SER A 30 4.14 11.01 -20.62
CA SER A 30 3.26 11.13 -21.81
C SER A 30 3.83 12.15 -22.81
N PRO A 31 3.95 11.81 -24.12
CA PRO A 31 4.57 12.67 -25.12
C PRO A 31 3.76 13.94 -25.48
N ILE A 32 2.48 14.03 -25.09
CA ILE A 32 1.58 15.08 -25.59
C ILE A 32 1.46 16.29 -24.63
N ARG A 33 1.97 16.17 -23.40
CA ARG A 33 2.14 17.26 -22.42
C ARG A 33 2.48 16.56 -21.11
N HIS A 34 3.49 17.03 -20.38
CA HIS A 34 3.54 16.79 -18.94
C HIS A 34 2.39 17.59 -18.32
N PRO A 35 1.21 17.01 -18.00
CA PRO A 35 0.05 17.82 -17.62
C PRO A 35 0.28 18.49 -16.25
N THR A 36 1.22 17.96 -15.47
CA THR A 36 1.59 18.41 -14.13
C THR A 36 2.96 19.10 -14.06
N GLY A 37 3.83 18.91 -15.07
CA GLY A 37 5.24 19.34 -15.00
C GLY A 37 6.10 18.60 -13.96
N ILE A 38 5.57 17.54 -13.34
CA ILE A 38 6.24 16.81 -12.25
C ILE A 38 7.06 15.65 -12.83
N PRO A 39 8.34 15.51 -12.49
CA PRO A 39 9.17 14.38 -12.88
C PRO A 39 8.58 13.01 -12.46
N PRO A 40 8.74 11.94 -13.26
CA PRO A 40 8.19 10.61 -12.96
C PRO A 40 8.60 10.04 -11.60
N ASP A 41 9.86 10.21 -11.21
CA ASP A 41 10.41 9.80 -9.93
C ASP A 41 9.70 10.52 -8.76
N VAL A 42 9.48 11.82 -8.86
CA VAL A 42 8.73 12.60 -7.87
C VAL A 42 7.27 12.12 -7.80
N GLN A 43 6.65 11.80 -8.95
CA GLN A 43 5.30 11.24 -8.98
C GLN A 43 5.22 9.89 -8.22
N VAL A 44 6.14 8.97 -8.52
CA VAL A 44 6.20 7.64 -7.88
C VAL A 44 6.47 7.78 -6.38
N LEU A 45 7.50 8.54 -5.99
CA LEU A 45 7.86 8.77 -4.58
C LEU A 45 6.70 9.36 -3.79
N SER A 46 6.00 10.35 -4.34
CA SER A 46 4.88 11.01 -3.65
C SER A 46 3.71 10.04 -3.41
N VAL A 47 3.42 9.17 -4.39
CA VAL A 47 2.34 8.18 -4.29
C VAL A 47 2.73 7.03 -3.36
N VAL A 48 3.96 6.52 -3.46
CA VAL A 48 4.46 5.47 -2.55
C VAL A 48 4.44 5.98 -1.11
N HIS A 49 4.88 7.22 -0.87
CA HIS A 49 4.83 7.82 0.46
C HIS A 49 3.39 7.95 0.99
N PHE A 50 2.45 8.34 0.13
CA PHE A 50 1.03 8.38 0.49
C PHE A 50 0.48 7.01 0.89
N LEU A 51 0.73 5.98 0.09
CA LEU A 51 0.29 4.62 0.39
C LEU A 51 0.96 4.06 1.66
N ALA A 52 2.25 4.34 1.86
CA ALA A 52 3.04 3.91 3.01
C ALA A 52 2.62 4.58 4.33
N SER A 53 2.21 5.85 4.26
CA SER A 53 1.85 6.65 5.44
C SER A 53 0.42 6.44 5.91
N GLY A 54 -0.47 5.93 5.04
CA GLY A 54 -1.91 5.87 5.32
C GLY A 54 -2.54 7.24 5.63
N SER A 55 -1.84 8.33 5.27
CA SER A 55 -2.23 9.70 5.62
C SER A 55 -3.19 10.29 4.57
N PHE A 56 -3.77 11.44 4.87
CA PHE A 56 -4.62 12.14 3.91
C PHE A 56 -3.80 12.73 2.76
N GLN A 57 -4.39 12.75 1.57
CA GLN A 57 -3.75 13.32 0.37
C GLN A 57 -3.30 14.77 0.58
N THR A 58 -4.06 15.55 1.34
CA THR A 58 -3.72 16.95 1.68
C THR A 58 -2.39 17.05 2.43
N THR A 59 -2.17 16.21 3.42
CA THR A 59 -0.92 16.16 4.21
C THR A 59 0.27 15.79 3.33
N VAL A 60 0.11 14.78 2.48
CA VAL A 60 1.20 14.31 1.60
C VAL A 60 1.47 15.29 0.45
N ALA A 61 0.43 15.93 -0.08
CA ALA A 61 0.54 16.97 -1.09
C ALA A 61 1.39 18.15 -0.58
N MET A 62 1.13 18.63 0.65
CA MET A 62 1.96 19.65 1.29
C MET A 62 3.41 19.19 1.49
N ALA A 63 3.63 17.96 1.96
CA ALA A 63 4.98 17.43 2.16
C ALA A 63 5.78 17.30 0.84
N SER A 64 5.09 17.05 -0.27
CA SER A 64 5.69 16.89 -1.60
C SER A 64 5.80 18.22 -2.37
N GLY A 65 5.26 19.32 -1.85
CA GLY A 65 5.20 20.62 -2.55
C GLY A 65 4.23 20.63 -3.75
N ILE A 66 3.28 19.68 -3.80
CA ILE A 66 2.31 19.52 -4.88
C ILE A 66 0.94 19.98 -4.36
N SER A 67 0.12 20.65 -5.18
CA SER A 67 -1.26 20.97 -4.77
C SER A 67 -2.11 19.70 -4.72
N GLN A 68 -3.13 19.65 -3.83
CA GLN A 68 -3.97 18.45 -3.71
C GLN A 68 -4.63 18.02 -5.03
N PRO A 69 -5.18 18.92 -5.88
CA PRO A 69 -5.74 18.51 -7.18
C PRO A 69 -4.69 17.90 -8.12
N MET A 70 -3.48 18.46 -8.14
CA MET A 70 -2.37 17.87 -8.90
C MET A 70 -1.96 16.50 -8.35
N PHE A 71 -1.89 16.37 -7.03
CA PHE A 71 -1.57 15.10 -6.38
C PHE A 71 -2.62 14.03 -6.69
N SER A 72 -3.91 14.37 -6.71
CA SER A 72 -4.99 13.44 -7.09
C SER A 72 -4.80 12.89 -8.52
N ASN A 73 -4.42 13.77 -9.46
CA ASN A 73 -4.10 13.36 -10.82
C ASN A 73 -2.86 12.46 -10.89
N VAL A 74 -1.80 12.81 -10.15
CA VAL A 74 -0.58 11.99 -10.04
C VAL A 74 -0.90 10.61 -9.48
N LEU A 75 -1.67 10.54 -8.38
CA LEU A 75 -2.11 9.30 -7.76
C LEU A 75 -2.82 8.39 -8.76
N SER A 76 -3.79 8.94 -9.50
CA SER A 76 -4.56 8.20 -10.49
C SER A 76 -3.67 7.61 -11.59
N ARG A 77 -2.66 8.36 -12.04
CA ARG A 77 -1.72 7.91 -13.09
C ARG A 77 -0.78 6.83 -12.60
N VAL A 78 -0.16 7.01 -11.43
CA VAL A 78 0.74 6.00 -10.85
C VAL A 78 -0.02 4.72 -10.53
N LEU A 79 -1.24 4.80 -9.98
CA LEU A 79 -2.07 3.61 -9.75
C LEU A 79 -2.45 2.92 -11.06
N SER A 80 -2.75 3.67 -12.12
CA SER A 80 -3.03 3.09 -13.43
C SER A 80 -1.83 2.35 -14.02
N ALA A 81 -0.61 2.89 -13.86
CA ALA A 81 0.63 2.21 -14.24
C ALA A 81 0.83 0.93 -13.41
N LEU A 82 0.70 1.01 -12.09
CA LEU A 82 0.80 -0.12 -11.16
C LEU A 82 -0.18 -1.25 -11.53
N LEU A 83 -1.42 -0.92 -11.87
CA LEU A 83 -2.46 -1.91 -12.21
C LEU A 83 -2.11 -2.74 -13.45
N LYS A 84 -1.30 -2.22 -14.38
CA LYS A 84 -0.79 -3.01 -15.53
C LYS A 84 0.21 -4.09 -15.10
N HIS A 85 0.78 -3.96 -13.91
CA HIS A 85 1.78 -4.87 -13.36
C HIS A 85 1.22 -5.75 -12.23
N VAL A 86 0.01 -5.50 -11.74
CA VAL A 86 -0.55 -6.16 -10.54
C VAL A 86 -0.51 -7.69 -10.59
N ARG A 87 -0.75 -8.29 -11.78
CA ARG A 87 -0.74 -9.75 -11.96
C ARG A 87 0.65 -10.39 -11.79
N ARG A 88 1.72 -9.60 -11.86
CA ARG A 88 3.09 -10.07 -11.55
C ARG A 88 3.34 -10.18 -10.06
N TYR A 89 2.63 -9.39 -9.25
CA TYR A 89 2.89 -9.24 -7.82
C TYR A 89 1.81 -9.89 -6.94
N ILE A 90 0.57 -9.97 -7.42
CA ILE A 90 -0.55 -10.56 -6.70
C ILE A 90 -1.00 -11.81 -7.45
N ILE A 91 -0.66 -12.97 -6.90
CA ILE A 91 -1.03 -14.29 -7.42
C ILE A 91 -2.05 -14.88 -6.45
N PHE A 92 -3.25 -15.15 -6.95
CA PHE A 92 -4.27 -15.86 -6.19
C PHE A 92 -4.15 -17.36 -6.44
N PRO A 93 -4.45 -18.21 -5.43
CA PRO A 93 -4.47 -19.66 -5.63
C PRO A 93 -5.50 -20.06 -6.68
N GLU A 94 -5.19 -21.09 -7.48
CA GLU A 94 -6.14 -21.65 -8.41
C GLU A 94 -7.19 -22.51 -7.69
N LEU A 95 -8.29 -22.83 -8.38
CA LEU A 95 -9.36 -23.67 -7.82
C LEU A 95 -8.85 -25.00 -7.25
N ALA A 96 -7.82 -25.57 -7.88
CA ALA A 96 -7.19 -26.82 -7.45
C ALA A 96 -6.39 -26.66 -6.14
N ASP A 97 -5.85 -25.47 -5.87
CA ASP A 97 -5.02 -25.19 -4.68
C ASP A 97 -5.87 -24.78 -3.46
N LEU A 98 -7.13 -24.35 -3.68
CA LEU A 98 -8.00 -23.85 -2.63
C LEU A 98 -8.17 -24.81 -1.43
N PRO A 99 -8.34 -26.13 -1.61
CA PRO A 99 -8.46 -27.04 -0.46
C PRO A 99 -7.22 -27.02 0.44
N THR A 100 -6.03 -27.01 -0.18
CA THR A 100 -4.75 -26.97 0.53
C THR A 100 -4.59 -25.65 1.28
N VAL A 101 -4.74 -24.52 0.58
CA VAL A 101 -4.58 -23.18 1.19
C VAL A 101 -5.55 -22.98 2.36
N LYS A 102 -6.82 -23.36 2.20
CA LYS A 102 -7.82 -23.27 3.28
C LYS A 102 -7.46 -24.17 4.46
N GLY A 103 -6.97 -25.37 4.18
CA GLY A 103 -6.51 -26.32 5.21
C GLY A 103 -5.36 -25.75 6.03
N ASP A 104 -4.36 -25.18 5.37
CA ASP A 104 -3.18 -24.61 6.02
C ASP A 104 -3.52 -23.43 6.93
N PHE A 105 -4.39 -22.51 6.46
CA PHE A 105 -4.86 -21.41 7.30
C PHE A 105 -5.70 -21.87 8.49
N TYR A 106 -6.52 -22.91 8.31
CA TYR A 106 -7.29 -23.49 9.40
C TYR A 106 -6.38 -24.19 10.43
N ALA A 107 -5.33 -24.88 9.99
CA ALA A 107 -4.35 -25.48 10.87
C ALA A 107 -3.55 -24.43 11.65
N LEU A 108 -3.22 -23.30 11.01
CA LEU A 108 -2.42 -22.24 11.62
C LEU A 108 -3.18 -21.42 12.67
N GLY A 109 -4.47 -21.18 12.49
CA GLY A 109 -5.21 -20.24 13.34
C GLY A 109 -6.71 -20.50 13.47
N HIS A 110 -7.19 -21.68 13.06
CA HIS A 110 -8.60 -22.08 13.10
C HIS A 110 -9.55 -21.11 12.37
N ILE A 111 -9.05 -20.41 11.35
CA ILE A 111 -9.87 -19.51 10.53
C ILE A 111 -10.32 -20.27 9.28
N PRO A 112 -11.62 -20.58 9.14
CA PRO A 112 -12.12 -21.34 8.00
C PRO A 112 -12.15 -20.47 6.73
N ASN A 113 -12.00 -21.12 5.57
CA ASN A 113 -12.19 -20.53 4.24
C ASN A 113 -11.26 -19.36 3.86
N VAL A 114 -10.07 -19.26 4.48
CA VAL A 114 -9.07 -18.27 4.10
C VAL A 114 -8.29 -18.73 2.86
N ILE A 115 -8.13 -17.85 1.88
CA ILE A 115 -7.41 -18.12 0.62
C ILE A 115 -6.13 -17.28 0.46
N GLY A 116 -5.82 -16.47 1.46
CA GLY A 116 -4.69 -15.55 1.48
C GLY A 116 -4.79 -14.63 2.69
N ALA A 117 -3.68 -13.97 3.02
CA ALA A 117 -3.63 -12.95 4.06
C ALA A 117 -2.76 -11.79 3.55
N ILE A 118 -3.17 -10.57 3.87
CA ILE A 118 -2.36 -9.36 3.67
C ILE A 118 -1.85 -8.95 5.06
N ASP A 119 -0.71 -8.26 5.11
CA ASP A 119 -0.05 -7.86 6.35
C ASP A 119 -1.05 -7.36 7.41
N GLY A 120 -1.01 -7.98 8.59
CA GLY A 120 -2.05 -7.84 9.60
C GLY A 120 -2.00 -6.46 10.25
N THR A 121 -3.05 -5.66 10.06
CA THR A 121 -3.14 -4.38 10.76
C THR A 121 -3.73 -4.61 12.15
N HIS A 122 -2.89 -4.46 13.19
CA HIS A 122 -3.37 -4.45 14.57
C HIS A 122 -4.05 -3.11 14.88
N VAL A 123 -5.38 -3.08 14.81
CA VAL A 123 -6.16 -1.92 15.27
C VAL A 123 -6.44 -2.07 16.75
N ALA A 124 -5.88 -1.18 17.57
CA ALA A 124 -6.22 -1.10 18.99
C ALA A 124 -7.64 -0.55 19.13
N LEU A 125 -8.57 -1.38 19.59
CA LEU A 125 -9.91 -0.91 19.93
C LEU A 125 -9.88 -0.21 21.28
N VAL A 126 -10.40 1.02 21.30
CA VAL A 126 -10.72 1.72 22.56
C VAL A 126 -12.10 1.24 23.00
N PRO A 127 -12.26 0.66 24.20
CA PRO A 127 -13.56 0.26 24.68
C PRO A 127 -14.50 1.48 24.80
N PRO A 128 -15.82 1.30 24.57
CA PRO A 128 -16.79 2.37 24.78
C PRO A 128 -16.68 2.94 26.20
N ALA A 129 -16.80 4.26 26.33
CA ALA A 129 -16.76 4.93 27.63
C ALA A 129 -17.88 4.39 28.53
N GLY A 130 -17.50 3.69 29.61
CA GLY A 130 -18.44 3.12 30.58
C GLY A 130 -18.27 1.63 30.88
N MET A 131 -17.42 0.90 30.13
CA MET A 131 -17.18 -0.52 30.41
C MET A 131 -15.96 -0.70 31.32
N ASN A 132 -16.19 -1.23 32.53
CA ASN A 132 -15.14 -1.49 33.52
C ASN A 132 -14.05 -2.40 32.95
N ARG A 133 -12.79 -2.05 33.20
CA ARG A 133 -11.59 -2.75 32.72
C ARG A 133 -11.35 -4.09 33.44
N SER A 134 -12.32 -5.00 33.46
CA SER A 134 -12.08 -6.37 33.90
C SER A 134 -11.54 -7.19 32.72
N THR A 135 -10.20 -7.28 32.68
CA THR A 135 -9.42 -8.40 32.12
C THR A 135 -9.87 -8.96 30.77
N GLY A 136 -9.44 -8.29 29.70
CA GLY A 136 -9.54 -8.83 28.34
C GLY A 136 -9.25 -7.75 27.32
N THR A 137 -7.98 -7.55 26.96
CA THR A 137 -7.64 -6.72 25.80
C THR A 137 -8.17 -7.43 24.56
N GLY A 138 -9.40 -7.12 24.15
CA GLY A 138 -9.97 -7.56 22.89
C GLY A 138 -9.12 -7.02 21.76
N ARG A 139 -8.23 -7.87 21.21
CA ARG A 139 -7.50 -7.60 19.98
C ARG A 139 -8.31 -8.20 18.85
N VAL A 140 -8.95 -7.37 18.04
CA VAL A 140 -9.47 -7.81 16.75
C VAL A 140 -8.33 -7.70 15.76
N ILE A 141 -7.89 -8.84 15.24
CA ILE A 141 -7.00 -8.86 14.08
C ILE A 141 -7.92 -8.65 12.88
N ILE A 142 -7.87 -7.44 12.29
CA ILE A 142 -8.46 -7.24 10.96
C ILE A 142 -7.46 -7.90 10.00
N ARG A 143 -7.82 -9.07 9.50
CA ARG A 143 -7.12 -9.79 8.43
C ARG A 143 -7.78 -9.50 7.10
#